data_AF-R7VFA2-F1
#
_entry.id   AF-R7VFA2-F1
#
_cell.length_a   1.000
_cell.length_b   1.000
_cell.length_c   1.000
_cell.angle_alpha   90.00
_cell.angle_beta   90.00
_cell.angle_gamma   90.00
#
_symmetry.space_group_name_H-M   'P 1'
#
loop_
_entity.id
_entity.type
_entity.pdbx_description
1 polymer ?
#
loop_
_entity_poly.entity_id
_entity_poly.type
_entity_poly.pdbx_seq_one_letter_code
_entity_poly.pdbx_strand_id
1 'polypeptide(L)'
;GPRAKSLTDFWRMIWEQKVERIAMLTNLVEIGNNKCTQYWPEKVNGPPMVSDQFTVKLLKEDVWPDFTRRQMEVSKKGSNSVRPVTQYHYTTWPDHGVPSHATALWRLFRKLTQDADNTQPIIIHCSAGVGRTGTLIAMDHMLDQASKENGIDVYACVTALRQSRMHMVQTVVYRHSQK
;
A
#
# COMPACT_ATOMS: atom_id res chain seq x y z
N GLY A 1 3.83 -8.00 2.71
CA GLY A 1 5.05 -7.24 2.46
C GLY A 1 6.07 -8.16 1.84
N PRO A 2 6.89 -7.68 0.91
CA PRO A 2 8.01 -8.46 0.41
C PRO A 2 8.94 -8.88 1.56
N ARG A 3 9.58 -10.03 1.38
CA ARG A 3 10.68 -10.52 2.23
C ARG A 3 12.00 -10.22 1.51
N ALA A 4 13.12 -10.25 2.23
CA ALA A 4 14.45 -10.05 1.66
C ALA A 4 14.71 -10.91 0.40
N LYS A 5 14.36 -12.20 0.45
CA LYS A 5 14.50 -13.13 -0.68
C LYS A 5 13.56 -12.89 -1.86
N SER A 6 12.55 -12.05 -1.72
CA SER A 6 11.53 -11.79 -2.74
C SER A 6 11.53 -10.34 -3.23
N LEU A 7 12.60 -9.57 -2.95
CA LEU A 7 12.71 -8.17 -3.39
C LEU A 7 12.78 -8.06 -4.92
N THR A 8 13.60 -8.90 -5.56
CA THR A 8 13.70 -8.95 -7.03
C THR A 8 12.34 -9.28 -7.65
N ASP A 9 11.60 -10.23 -7.09
CA ASP A 9 10.26 -10.62 -7.59
C ASP A 9 9.22 -9.51 -7.40
N PHE A 10 9.27 -8.80 -6.26
CA PHE A 10 8.37 -7.69 -5.98
C PHE A 10 8.55 -6.55 -7.00
N TRP A 11 9.79 -6.17 -7.29
CA TRP A 11 10.09 -5.15 -8.29
C TRP A 11 9.83 -5.64 -9.72
N ARG A 12 10.01 -6.94 -10.00
CA ARG A 12 9.61 -7.54 -11.28
C ARG A 12 8.11 -7.40 -11.52
N MET A 13 7.28 -7.72 -10.52
CA MET A 13 5.83 -7.56 -10.59
C MET A 13 5.44 -6.10 -10.87
N ILE A 14 6.02 -5.14 -10.14
CA ILE A 14 5.76 -3.70 -10.34
C ILE A 14 6.12 -3.27 -11.76
N TRP A 15 7.28 -3.73 -12.25
CA TRP A 15 7.74 -3.41 -13.60
C TRP A 15 6.84 -4.01 -14.70
N GLU A 16 6.54 -5.31 -14.63
CA GLU A 16 5.77 -6.02 -15.65
C GLU A 16 4.32 -5.52 -15.71
N GLN A 17 3.70 -5.26 -14.55
CA GLN A 17 2.33 -4.78 -14.45
C GLN A 17 2.20 -3.25 -14.59
N LYS A 18 3.29 -2.55 -14.91
CA LYS A 18 3.32 -1.09 -15.10
C LYS A 18 2.74 -0.33 -13.90
N VAL A 19 2.98 -0.83 -12.70
CA VAL A 19 2.48 -0.22 -11.46
C VAL A 19 3.20 1.09 -11.22
N GLU A 20 2.42 2.17 -11.04
CA GLU A 20 2.94 3.50 -10.73
C GLU A 20 2.74 3.86 -9.24
N ARG A 21 1.86 3.14 -8.53
CA ARG A 21 1.47 3.48 -7.16
C ARG A 21 1.44 2.27 -6.24
N ILE A 22 2.00 2.45 -5.05
CA ILE A 22 2.04 1.44 -3.99
C ILE A 22 1.47 2.03 -2.71
N ALA A 23 0.48 1.40 -2.11
CA ALA A 23 0.03 1.68 -0.74
C ALA A 23 0.61 0.62 0.21
N MET A 24 1.53 1.05 1.08
CA MET A 24 2.12 0.23 2.14
C MET A 24 1.45 0.56 3.47
N LEU A 25 0.74 -0.40 4.05
CA LEU A 25 -0.11 -0.23 5.22
C LEU A 25 0.47 -0.87 6.49
N THR A 26 1.79 -0.98 6.60
CA THR A 26 2.47 -1.58 7.77
C THR A 26 3.84 -0.98 7.93
N ASN A 27 4.30 -0.80 9.17
CA ASN A 27 5.68 -0.47 9.45
C ASN A 27 6.58 -1.68 9.17
N LEU A 28 7.89 -1.45 9.06
CA LEU A 28 8.87 -2.53 8.83
C LEU A 28 8.89 -3.51 10.00
N VAL A 29 8.83 -2.98 11.22
CA VAL A 29 8.82 -3.71 12.48
C VAL A 29 7.64 -3.22 13.32
N GLU A 30 6.86 -4.14 13.87
CA GLU A 30 5.77 -3.84 14.78
C GLU A 30 5.84 -4.83 15.96
N ILE A 31 5.86 -4.32 17.19
CA ILE A 31 5.95 -5.12 18.42
C ILE A 31 7.12 -6.13 18.37
N GLY A 32 8.29 -5.67 17.92
CA GLY A 32 9.51 -6.49 17.79
C GLY A 32 9.51 -7.49 16.63
N ASN A 33 8.43 -7.61 15.86
CA ASN A 33 8.32 -8.55 14.76
C ASN A 33 8.54 -7.87 13.41
N ASN A 34 9.37 -8.47 12.55
CA ASN A 34 9.57 -8.03 11.17
C ASN A 34 8.28 -8.28 10.35
N LYS A 35 7.60 -7.21 9.96
CA LYS A 35 6.35 -7.26 9.17
C LYS A 35 6.58 -7.09 7.68
N CYS A 36 7.61 -6.34 7.30
CA CYS A 36 7.97 -6.07 5.92
C CYS A 36 9.47 -5.80 5.80
N THR A 37 10.11 -6.28 4.74
CA THR A 37 11.46 -5.84 4.39
C THR A 37 11.39 -4.47 3.72
N GLN A 38 12.32 -3.57 4.06
CA GLN A 38 12.46 -2.30 3.35
C GLN A 38 12.86 -2.59 1.91
N TYR A 39 12.03 -2.13 0.98
CA TYR A 39 12.23 -2.36 -0.45
C TYR A 39 12.54 -1.05 -1.18
N TRP A 40 12.98 -0.01 -0.49
CA TRP A 40 13.35 1.30 -1.08
C TRP A 40 14.64 1.83 -0.45
N PRO A 41 15.35 2.79 -1.09
CA PRO A 41 16.56 3.40 -0.54
C PRO A 41 16.31 4.22 0.73
N GLU A 42 17.28 4.28 1.65
CA GLU A 42 17.13 5.00 2.93
C GLU A 42 17.12 6.53 2.81
N LYS A 43 17.85 7.10 1.85
CA LYS A 43 18.06 8.55 1.74
C LYS A 43 17.66 9.06 0.37
N VAL A 44 16.98 10.20 0.36
CA VAL A 44 16.68 10.95 -0.87
C VAL A 44 17.99 11.31 -1.57
N ASN A 45 18.10 10.99 -2.86
CA ASN A 45 19.31 11.14 -3.67
C ASN A 45 20.56 10.45 -3.09
N GLY A 46 20.37 9.46 -2.21
CA GLY A 46 21.45 8.63 -1.67
C GLY A 46 21.79 7.44 -2.57
N PRO A 47 22.60 6.49 -2.06
CA PRO A 47 22.91 5.25 -2.75
C PRO A 47 21.61 4.51 -3.15
N PRO A 48 21.50 4.05 -4.41
CA PRO A 48 20.32 3.33 -4.85
C PRO A 48 20.26 1.97 -4.16
N MET A 49 19.04 1.45 -4.03
CA MET A 49 18.84 0.06 -3.65
C MET A 49 18.95 -0.79 -4.93
N VAL A 50 19.80 -1.81 -4.89
CA VAL A 50 20.06 -2.70 -6.02
C VAL A 50 19.60 -4.10 -5.65
N SER A 51 18.80 -4.69 -6.53
CA SER A 51 18.48 -6.12 -6.58
C SER A 51 19.11 -6.74 -7.83
N ASP A 52 18.99 -8.06 -8.02
CA ASP A 52 19.64 -8.77 -9.13
C ASP A 52 19.32 -8.17 -10.52
N GLN A 53 18.10 -7.65 -10.69
CA GLN A 53 17.60 -7.16 -11.97
C GLN A 53 17.16 -5.69 -11.96
N PHE A 54 16.98 -5.08 -10.78
CA PHE A 54 16.40 -3.74 -10.67
C PHE A 54 17.24 -2.83 -9.80
N THR A 55 17.32 -1.57 -10.20
CA THR A 55 17.87 -0.47 -9.41
C THR A 55 16.76 0.50 -9.09
N VAL A 56 16.64 0.88 -7.82
CA VAL A 56 15.62 1.80 -7.33
C VAL A 56 16.30 3.00 -6.69
N LYS A 57 15.93 4.19 -7.13
CA LYS A 57 16.39 5.47 -6.55
C LYS A 57 15.23 6.15 -5.85
N LEU A 58 15.53 6.82 -4.74
CA LEU A 58 14.58 7.67 -4.02
C LEU A 58 14.83 9.12 -4.43
N LEU A 59 13.87 9.73 -5.13
CA LEU A 59 13.99 11.08 -5.67
C LEU A 59 13.42 12.14 -4.74
N LYS A 60 12.34 11.80 -4.02
CA LYS A 60 11.67 12.70 -3.08
C LYS A 60 11.00 11.92 -1.97
N GLU A 61 11.05 12.49 -0.77
CA GLU A 61 10.28 12.01 0.38
C GLU A 61 9.51 13.19 0.98
N ASP A 62 8.20 13.03 1.09
CA ASP A 62 7.29 13.97 1.73
C ASP A 62 6.69 13.27 2.97
N VAL A 63 6.72 13.90 4.13
CA VAL A 63 6.22 13.34 5.40
C VAL A 63 4.96 14.08 5.83
N TRP A 64 3.84 13.36 5.96
CA TRP A 64 2.60 13.84 6.55
C TRP A 64 2.38 13.21 7.94
N PRO A 65 1.42 13.72 8.72
CA PRO A 65 1.13 13.16 10.04
C PRO A 65 0.80 11.65 10.05
N ASP A 66 0.13 11.14 9.01
CA ASP A 66 -0.37 9.75 8.99
C ASP A 66 0.38 8.83 8.04
N PHE A 67 1.12 9.40 7.09
CA PHE A 67 1.80 8.64 6.05
C PHE A 67 3.01 9.39 5.49
N THR A 68 3.90 8.64 4.86
CA THR A 68 5.04 9.17 4.09
C THR A 68 4.83 8.83 2.61
N ARG A 69 5.08 9.78 1.71
CA ARG A 69 5.07 9.56 0.25
C ARG A 69 6.49 9.58 -0.26
N ARG A 70 6.84 8.57 -1.01
CA ARG A 70 8.16 8.44 -1.64
C ARG A 70 8.00 8.39 -3.13
N GLN A 71 8.62 9.32 -3.83
CA GLN A 71 8.72 9.28 -5.28
C GLN A 71 10.04 8.60 -5.65
N MET A 72 9.93 7.48 -6.35
CA MET A 72 11.04 6.63 -6.70
C MET A 72 11.14 6.48 -8.20
N GLU A 73 12.35 6.14 -8.63
CA GLU A 73 12.67 5.80 -10.00
C GLU A 73 13.17 4.36 -10.04
N VAL A 74 12.55 3.53 -10.86
CA VAL A 74 12.92 2.13 -11.06
C VAL A 74 13.54 1.98 -12.45
N SER A 75 14.67 1.29 -12.53
CA SER A 75 15.28 0.86 -13.79
C SER A 75 15.57 -0.63 -13.77
N LYS A 76 15.50 -1.27 -14.94
CA LYS A 76 15.82 -2.69 -15.13
C LYS A 76 17.19 -2.83 -15.80
N LYS A 77 18.05 -3.72 -15.29
CA LYS A 77 19.36 -3.99 -15.86
C LYS A 77 19.24 -4.38 -17.34
N GLY A 78 20.04 -3.75 -18.20
CA GLY A 78 20.02 -3.97 -19.66
C GLY A 78 18.86 -3.28 -20.40
N SER A 79 18.01 -2.52 -19.70
CA SER A 79 16.98 -1.68 -20.29
C SER A 79 17.35 -0.20 -20.15
N ASN A 80 17.15 0.58 -21.21
CA ASN A 80 17.29 2.05 -21.16
C ASN A 80 16.04 2.74 -20.60
N SER A 81 14.93 2.00 -20.44
CA SER A 81 13.71 2.54 -19.85
C SER A 81 13.83 2.70 -18.34
N VAL A 82 13.18 3.75 -17.87
CA VAL A 82 13.08 4.13 -16.47
C VAL A 82 11.60 4.40 -16.17
N ARG A 83 11.14 4.07 -14.96
CA ARG A 83 9.72 4.22 -14.58
C ARG A 83 9.57 4.91 -13.24
N PRO A 84 8.68 5.91 -13.13
CA PRO A 84 8.34 6.52 -11.86
C PRO A 84 7.43 5.59 -11.06
N VAL A 85 7.68 5.46 -9.76
CA VAL A 85 6.83 4.73 -8.82
C VAL A 85 6.67 5.55 -7.56
N THR A 86 5.43 5.80 -7.15
CA THR A 86 5.11 6.52 -5.92
C THR A 86 4.60 5.55 -4.85
N GLN A 87 5.30 5.49 -3.72
CA GLN A 87 4.86 4.72 -2.55
C GLN A 87 4.19 5.66 -1.54
N TYR A 88 3.03 5.25 -1.01
CA TYR A 88 2.34 5.86 0.12
C TYR A 88 2.42 4.89 1.30
N HIS A 89 3.28 5.19 2.26
CA HIS A 89 3.52 4.38 3.45
C HIS A 89 2.72 4.93 4.63
N TYR A 90 1.64 4.27 4.99
CA TYR A 90 0.80 4.63 6.12
C TYR A 90 1.41 4.11 7.42
N THR A 91 1.95 5.02 8.23
CA THR A 91 2.82 4.73 9.37
C THR A 91 2.08 4.63 10.69
N THR A 92 0.85 5.15 10.76
CA THR A 92 0.08 5.29 12.01
C THR A 92 -1.00 4.21 12.21
N TRP A 93 -1.03 3.16 11.38
CA TRP A 93 -1.95 2.03 11.60
C TRP A 93 -1.37 1.05 12.62
N PRO A 94 -1.98 0.89 13.81
CA PRO A 94 -1.50 -0.07 14.80
C PRO A 94 -1.66 -1.53 14.31
N ASP A 95 -0.74 -2.40 14.73
CA ASP A 95 -0.72 -3.84 14.36
C ASP A 95 -1.97 -4.60 14.86
N HIS A 96 -2.46 -4.24 16.04
CA HIS A 96 -3.71 -4.74 16.63
C HIS A 96 -4.71 -3.59 16.78
N GLY A 97 -5.49 -3.31 15.72
CA GLY A 97 -6.58 -2.35 15.81
C GLY A 97 -6.94 -1.69 14.48
N VAL A 98 -7.63 -0.57 14.59
CA VAL A 98 -8.01 0.31 13.49
C VAL A 98 -7.25 1.63 13.62
N PRO A 99 -7.10 2.43 12.56
CA PRO A 99 -6.59 3.79 12.69
C PRO A 99 -7.38 4.54 13.77
N SER A 100 -6.75 5.43 14.54
CA SER A 100 -7.42 6.19 15.60
C SER A 100 -8.58 7.04 15.05
N HIS A 101 -8.42 7.60 13.87
CA HIS A 101 -9.44 8.37 13.17
C HIS A 101 -9.57 7.92 11.71
N ALA A 102 -10.81 7.79 11.21
CA ALA A 102 -11.08 7.45 9.81
C ALA A 102 -10.53 8.52 8.83
N THR A 103 -10.36 9.76 9.31
CA THR A 103 -9.79 10.89 8.56
C THR A 103 -8.39 10.63 8.05
N ALA A 104 -7.56 9.91 8.81
CA ALA A 104 -6.20 9.57 8.43
C ALA A 104 -6.19 8.59 7.23
N LEU A 105 -6.97 7.52 7.32
CA LEU A 105 -7.15 6.57 6.22
C LEU A 105 -7.77 7.24 4.98
N TRP A 106 -8.74 8.13 5.18
CA TRP A 106 -9.34 8.92 4.10
C TRP A 106 -8.33 9.83 3.40
N ARG A 107 -7.43 10.48 4.15
CA ARG A 107 -6.38 11.34 3.60
C ARG A 107 -5.41 10.56 2.72
N LEU A 108 -4.99 9.38 3.17
CA LEU A 108 -4.20 8.45 2.37
C LEU A 108 -4.96 8.06 1.09
N PHE A 109 -6.20 7.60 1.23
CA PHE A 109 -7.04 7.14 0.12
C PHE A 109 -7.20 8.22 -0.95
N ARG A 110 -7.53 9.46 -0.55
CA ARG A 110 -7.64 10.59 -1.47
C ARG A 110 -6.34 10.86 -2.20
N LYS A 111 -5.21 10.84 -1.50
CA LYS A 111 -3.90 11.07 -2.14
C LYS A 111 -3.53 9.95 -3.11
N LEU A 112 -3.79 8.70 -2.72
CA LEU A 112 -3.55 7.53 -3.55
C LEU A 112 -4.35 7.59 -4.85
N THR A 113 -5.62 8.00 -4.80
CA THR A 113 -6.55 7.98 -5.95
C THR A 113 -6.53 9.25 -6.81
N GLN A 114 -6.06 10.39 -6.28
CA GLN A 114 -6.06 11.69 -6.98
C GLN A 114 -4.69 12.09 -7.56
N ASP A 115 -3.59 11.47 -7.13
CA ASP A 115 -2.24 11.85 -7.59
C ASP A 115 -1.88 11.31 -8.99
N ALA A 116 -2.70 10.43 -9.59
CA ALA A 116 -2.50 9.90 -10.94
C ALA A 116 -3.80 9.37 -11.55
N ASP A 117 -3.82 9.23 -12.88
CA ASP A 117 -4.94 8.63 -13.59
C ASP A 117 -5.07 7.15 -13.21
N ASN A 118 -6.28 6.71 -12.84
CA ASN A 118 -6.56 5.37 -12.32
C ASN A 118 -6.59 4.28 -13.40
N THR A 119 -5.64 4.33 -14.35
CA THR A 119 -5.52 3.42 -15.49
C THR A 119 -4.59 2.23 -15.23
N GLN A 120 -3.61 2.39 -14.35
CA GLN A 120 -2.68 1.32 -13.95
C GLN A 120 -3.09 0.71 -12.61
N PRO A 121 -2.81 -0.59 -12.38
CA PRO A 121 -3.09 -1.23 -11.10
C PRO A 121 -2.33 -0.57 -9.95
N ILE A 122 -2.97 -0.51 -8.78
CA ILE A 122 -2.37 -0.03 -7.54
C ILE A 122 -2.01 -1.24 -6.68
N ILE A 123 -0.75 -1.32 -6.25
CA ILE A 123 -0.34 -2.35 -5.30
C ILE A 123 -0.71 -1.91 -3.90
N ILE A 124 -1.55 -2.68 -3.20
CA ILE A 124 -1.87 -2.44 -1.79
C ILE A 124 -1.35 -3.61 -0.98
N HIS A 125 -0.48 -3.36 0.00
CA HIS A 125 0.03 -4.42 0.87
C HIS A 125 0.20 -3.96 2.32
N CYS A 126 0.06 -4.91 3.25
CA CYS A 126 0.50 -4.78 4.65
C CYS A 126 1.60 -5.83 4.92
N SER A 127 1.50 -6.59 6.01
CA SER A 127 2.36 -7.75 6.27
C SER A 127 1.90 -9.01 5.52
N ALA A 128 0.74 -9.58 5.84
CA ALA A 128 0.19 -10.74 5.12
C ALA A 128 -0.63 -10.37 3.86
N GLY A 129 -0.96 -9.08 3.70
CA GLY A 129 -1.73 -8.58 2.56
C GLY A 129 -3.20 -8.97 2.57
N VAL A 130 -3.83 -9.00 3.75
CA VAL A 130 -5.22 -9.47 3.91
C VAL A 130 -6.06 -8.60 4.86
N GLY A 131 -5.57 -8.27 6.06
CA GLY A 131 -6.28 -7.43 7.03
C GLY A 131 -6.42 -5.97 6.59
N ARG A 132 -5.42 -5.13 6.90
CA ARG A 132 -5.37 -3.70 6.54
C ARG A 132 -5.53 -3.48 5.02
N THR A 133 -4.92 -4.35 4.22
CA THR A 133 -5.08 -4.38 2.76
C THR A 133 -6.54 -4.55 2.34
N GLY A 134 -7.24 -5.55 2.90
CA GLY A 134 -8.66 -5.77 2.61
C GLY A 134 -9.54 -4.62 3.06
N THR A 135 -9.22 -3.99 4.19
CA THR A 135 -9.98 -2.83 4.67
C THR A 135 -9.89 -1.64 3.70
N LEU A 136 -8.70 -1.34 3.15
CA LEU A 136 -8.56 -0.24 2.20
C LEU A 136 -9.25 -0.54 0.85
N ILE A 137 -9.16 -1.79 0.37
CA ILE A 137 -9.84 -2.21 -0.87
C ILE A 137 -11.36 -2.20 -0.70
N ALA A 138 -11.86 -2.69 0.44
CA ALA A 138 -13.29 -2.65 0.73
C ALA A 138 -13.81 -1.21 0.79
N MET A 139 -13.03 -0.30 1.40
CA MET A 139 -13.36 1.12 1.45
C MET A 139 -13.48 1.74 0.04
N ASP A 140 -12.50 1.48 -0.84
CA ASP A 140 -12.54 1.94 -2.24
C ASP A 140 -13.80 1.44 -2.97
N HIS A 141 -14.06 0.13 -2.89
CA HIS A 141 -15.21 -0.49 -3.53
C HIS A 141 -16.55 0.06 -3.01
N MET A 142 -16.69 0.22 -1.69
CA MET A 142 -17.94 0.72 -1.09
C MET A 142 -18.18 2.20 -1.38
N LEU A 143 -17.12 3.01 -1.52
CA LEU A 143 -17.26 4.40 -1.94
C LEU A 143 -17.73 4.52 -3.39
N ASP A 144 -17.19 3.69 -4.27
CA ASP A 144 -17.65 3.58 -5.66
C ASP A 144 -19.12 3.10 -5.71
N GLN A 145 -19.47 2.07 -4.94
CA GLN A 145 -20.84 1.56 -4.83
C GLN A 145 -21.80 2.64 -4.33
N ALA A 146 -21.45 3.34 -3.25
CA ALA A 146 -22.27 4.43 -2.71
C ALA A 146 -22.53 5.52 -3.76
N SER A 147 -21.52 5.85 -4.57
CA SER A 147 -21.64 6.89 -5.61
C SER A 147 -22.55 6.50 -6.78
N LYS A 148 -22.66 5.20 -7.09
CA LYS A 148 -23.41 4.67 -8.25
C LYS A 148 -24.81 4.18 -7.88
N GLU A 149 -24.96 3.61 -6.69
CA GLU A 149 -26.14 2.86 -6.27
C GLU A 149 -26.88 3.52 -5.09
N ASN A 150 -26.34 4.60 -4.53
CA ASN A 150 -26.88 5.28 -3.34
C ASN A 150 -27.04 4.34 -2.12
N GLY A 151 -26.17 3.34 -2.01
CA GLY A 151 -26.15 2.33 -0.96
C GLY A 151 -24.81 1.58 -0.90
N ILE A 152 -24.59 0.85 0.19
CA ILE A 152 -23.41 -0.02 0.36
C ILE A 152 -23.82 -1.38 0.90
N ASP A 153 -23.14 -2.44 0.44
CA ASP A 153 -23.26 -3.78 1.02
C ASP A 153 -21.88 -4.29 1.49
N VAL A 154 -21.62 -4.09 2.78
CA VAL A 154 -20.36 -4.49 3.41
C VAL A 154 -20.18 -6.01 3.38
N TYR A 155 -21.26 -6.78 3.57
CA TYR A 155 -21.19 -8.24 3.63
C TYR A 155 -20.88 -8.83 2.26
N ALA A 156 -21.59 -8.39 1.22
CA ALA A 156 -21.33 -8.82 -0.15
C ALA A 156 -19.93 -8.40 -0.60
N CYS A 157 -19.50 -7.17 -0.30
CA CYS A 157 -18.15 -6.68 -0.60
C CYS A 157 -17.07 -7.58 0.03
N VAL A 158 -17.12 -7.83 1.35
CA VAL A 158 -16.12 -8.67 2.02
C VAL A 158 -16.18 -10.12 1.51
N THR A 159 -17.37 -10.64 1.19
CA THR A 159 -17.53 -11.97 0.60
C THR A 159 -16.85 -12.07 -0.76
N ALA A 160 -17.07 -11.09 -1.65
CA ALA A 160 -16.42 -11.02 -2.96
C ALA A 160 -14.89 -10.88 -2.84
N LEU A 161 -14.40 -10.04 -1.92
CA LEU A 161 -12.95 -9.91 -1.67
C LEU A 161 -12.32 -11.24 -1.24
N ARG A 162 -13.03 -12.03 -0.42
CA ARG A 162 -12.57 -13.34 0.04
C ARG A 162 -12.56 -14.41 -1.06
N GLN A 163 -13.37 -14.25 -2.11
CA GLN A 163 -13.31 -15.09 -3.30
C GLN A 163 -12.06 -14.80 -4.15
N SER A 164 -11.62 -13.55 -4.21
CA SER A 164 -10.40 -13.14 -4.93
C SER A 164 -9.12 -13.40 -4.14
N ARG A 165 -9.16 -13.27 -2.81
CA ARG A 165 -8.02 -13.55 -1.92
C ARG A 165 -8.52 -13.99 -0.54
N MET A 166 -8.07 -15.15 -0.07
CA MET A 166 -8.47 -15.68 1.23
C MET A 166 -8.23 -14.70 2.39
N HIS A 167 -9.13 -14.71 3.38
CA HIS A 167 -9.04 -13.93 4.63
C HIS A 167 -9.00 -12.40 4.50
N MET A 168 -9.40 -11.83 3.36
CA MET A 168 -9.57 -10.39 3.23
C MET A 168 -10.51 -9.84 4.32
N VAL A 169 -10.07 -8.76 4.99
CA VAL A 169 -10.67 -8.20 6.22
C VAL A 169 -10.70 -9.25 7.34
N GLN A 170 -9.64 -9.27 8.16
CA GLN A 170 -9.35 -10.39 9.06
C GLN A 170 -10.09 -10.36 10.40
N THR A 171 -10.29 -9.18 10.99
CA THR A 171 -10.76 -9.05 12.36
C THR A 171 -11.95 -8.11 12.46
N VAL A 172 -12.89 -8.44 13.35
CA VAL A 172 -13.90 -7.50 13.84
C VAL A 172 -13.28 -6.72 14.98
N VAL A 173 -13.36 -5.39 14.93
CA VAL A 173 -12.90 -4.51 16.01
C VAL A 173 -14.08 -3.64 16.45
N TYR A 174 -14.51 -3.79 17.69
CA TYR A 174 -15.53 -2.93 18.28
C TYR A 174 -14.86 -1.67 18.82
N ARG A 175 -15.25 -0.49 18.32
CA ARG A 175 -15.01 0.75 19.05
C ARG A 175 -16.11 0.87 20.08
N HIS A 176 -15.78 0.75 21.36
CA HIS A 176 -16.71 1.23 22.39
C HIS A 176 -16.81 2.74 22.21
N SER A 177 -18.01 3.20 21.85
CA SER A 177 -18.34 4.61 21.91
C SER A 177 -18.20 5.05 23.37
N GLN A 178 -17.07 5.68 23.69
CA GLN A 178 -16.99 6.55 24.86
C GLN A 178 -18.02 7.66 24.60
N LYS A 179 -19.12 7.61 25.35
CA LYS A 179 -20.11 8.68 25.40
C LYS A 179 -19.50 9.92 26.04
#